data_AF-A0A7L4AW50-F1
#
_entry.id   AF-A0A7L4AW50-F1
#
_cell.length_a   1.000
_cell.length_b   1.000
_cell.length_c   1.000
_cell.angle_alpha   90.00
_cell.angle_beta   90.00
_cell.angle_gamma   90.00
#
_symmetry.space_group_name_H-M   'P 1'
#
loop_
_entity.id
_entity.type
_entity.pdbx_description
1 polymer ?
#
loop_
_entity_poly.entity_id
_entity_poly.type
_entity_poly.pdbx_seq_one_letter_code
_entity_poly.pdbx_strand_id
1 'polypeptide(L)'
;MKLKQRVVLLAILLVIFIFTKVFLIDNLDTSAANREDQRAFHRMMASLHVELDPRLDHTLQSPWEIAAQWVVPREVYPEETPELGAVMHAMTTKKIIKADVGYKGTQLKALLILEGGQKVVFKPKRYARDYVVEGEPYAGYDRHNAEVAAFHLDRILGFRRAPLVVGRFVNLRTEIKPVATEQLLGTFMTVGNNTCFYGKCYYCRETEPACADGDIMEGSVTLWLPDVWPLQKHRHPWGRTYREGKLARWEYDESYCDAVKKTSPYDSGPRLLDIIDTAIFDYLIGNADRHHYESFQDDEGASMLILLDNAKSFGNPALDERSILAPLYQCCIIRVSTWNRLNYLKNGVLKSALKTAMSHDPISPVLSDPHLDALDQRLLSILATVKQCTDQFGPDVVLVEDRMTLSHL
;
A
#
# COMPACT_ATOMS: atom_id res chain seq x y z
N MET A 1 -43.99 51.52 -7.76
CA MET A 1 -42.65 51.28 -8.38
C MET A 1 -42.76 51.37 -9.88
N LYS A 2 -41.85 52.11 -10.53
CA LYS A 2 -41.75 52.14 -12.01
C LYS A 2 -41.25 50.76 -12.50
N LEU A 3 -41.66 50.33 -13.70
CA LEU A 3 -41.33 49.01 -14.28
C LEU A 3 -39.85 48.64 -14.14
N LYS A 4 -38.94 49.61 -14.37
CA LYS A 4 -37.49 49.44 -14.18
C LYS A 4 -37.09 48.99 -12.78
N GLN A 5 -37.72 49.50 -11.72
CA GLN A 5 -37.42 49.09 -10.34
C GLN A 5 -37.89 47.65 -10.05
N ARG A 6 -38.98 47.19 -10.68
CA ARG A 6 -39.45 45.80 -10.52
C ARG A 6 -38.50 44.82 -11.20
N VAL A 7 -37.99 45.15 -12.38
CA VAL A 7 -37.01 44.31 -13.10
C VAL A 7 -35.70 44.19 -12.33
N VAL A 8 -35.19 45.29 -11.77
CA VAL A 8 -33.96 45.28 -10.96
C VAL A 8 -34.14 44.44 -9.69
N LEU A 9 -35.28 44.58 -9.00
CA LEU A 9 -35.56 43.78 -7.80
C LEU A 9 -35.65 42.28 -8.11
N LEU A 10 -36.29 41.90 -9.23
CA LEU A 10 -36.37 40.52 -9.70
C LEU A 10 -34.99 39.95 -10.07
N ALA A 11 -34.14 40.73 -10.73
CA ALA A 11 -32.78 40.30 -11.05
C ALA A 11 -31.94 40.08 -9.79
N ILE A 12 -32.04 40.97 -8.80
CA ILE A 12 -31.34 40.82 -7.51
C ILE A 12 -31.84 39.58 -6.76
N LEU A 13 -33.17 39.35 -6.70
CA LEU A 13 -33.73 38.17 -6.06
C LEU A 13 -33.33 36.87 -6.77
N LEU A 14 -33.24 36.88 -8.11
CA LEU A 14 -32.79 35.73 -8.89
C LEU A 14 -31.31 35.42 -8.60
N VAL A 15 -30.46 36.44 -8.54
CA VAL A 15 -29.05 36.31 -8.17
C VAL A 15 -28.91 35.77 -6.74
N ILE A 16 -29.62 36.34 -5.78
CA ILE A 16 -29.62 35.87 -4.39
C ILE A 16 -30.10 34.42 -4.31
N PHE A 17 -31.17 34.06 -5.04
CA PHE A 17 -31.69 32.69 -5.08
C PHE A 17 -30.69 31.71 -5.69
N ILE A 18 -30.00 32.09 -6.78
CA ILE A 18 -28.94 31.28 -7.38
C ILE A 18 -27.79 31.09 -6.38
N PHE A 19 -27.31 32.18 -5.76
CA PHE A 19 -26.22 32.10 -4.77
C PHE A 19 -26.60 31.30 -3.52
N THR A 20 -27.81 31.47 -2.98
CA THR A 20 -28.27 30.67 -1.83
C THR A 20 -28.45 29.21 -2.19
N LYS A 21 -28.95 28.90 -3.38
CA LYS A 21 -29.12 27.52 -3.83
C LYS A 21 -27.76 26.84 -4.04
N VAL A 22 -26.81 27.51 -4.68
CA VAL A 22 -25.43 27.02 -4.86
C VAL A 22 -24.76 26.80 -3.49
N PHE A 23 -24.80 27.81 -2.61
CA PHE A 23 -24.14 27.75 -1.30
C PHE A 23 -24.78 26.72 -0.36
N LEU A 24 -26.09 26.49 -0.43
CA LEU A 24 -26.76 25.44 0.36
C LEU A 24 -26.44 24.04 -0.16
N ILE A 25 -26.43 23.85 -1.49
CA ILE A 25 -26.13 22.55 -2.11
C ILE A 25 -24.67 22.15 -1.83
N ASP A 26 -23.71 23.04 -2.08
CA ASP A 26 -22.29 22.75 -1.87
C ASP A 26 -21.98 22.42 -0.39
N ASN A 27 -22.61 23.12 0.56
CA ASN A 27 -22.45 22.81 1.99
C ASN A 27 -23.13 21.50 2.41
N LEU A 28 -24.28 21.15 1.82
CA LEU A 28 -24.98 19.89 2.10
C LEU A 28 -24.19 18.69 1.57
N ASP A 29 -23.64 18.78 0.36
CA ASP A 29 -22.88 17.71 -0.28
C ASP A 29 -21.52 17.51 0.40
N THR A 30 -20.82 18.59 0.75
CA THR A 30 -19.58 18.53 1.54
C THR A 30 -19.83 17.91 2.93
N SER A 31 -20.98 18.20 3.55
CA SER A 31 -21.40 17.59 4.82
C SER A 31 -21.79 16.11 4.68
N ALA A 32 -22.36 15.70 3.55
CA ALA A 32 -22.70 14.30 3.29
C ALA A 32 -21.45 13.46 3.06
N ALA A 33 -20.54 13.90 2.18
CA ALA A 33 -19.29 13.20 1.88
C ALA A 33 -18.40 13.04 3.13
N ASN A 34 -18.30 14.08 3.97
CA ASN A 34 -17.55 13.97 5.24
C ASN A 34 -18.22 13.00 6.24
N ARG A 35 -19.56 12.88 6.24
CA ARG A 35 -20.26 11.88 7.07
C ARG A 35 -20.02 10.47 6.56
N GLU A 36 -19.91 10.28 5.25
CA GLU A 36 -19.57 9.01 4.64
C GLU A 36 -18.15 8.58 4.98
N ASP A 37 -17.16 9.47 4.86
CA ASP A 37 -15.76 9.20 5.27
C ASP A 37 -15.68 8.78 6.74
N GLN A 38 -16.43 9.47 7.60
CA GLN A 38 -16.52 9.13 9.01
C GLN A 38 -17.13 7.74 9.21
N ARG A 39 -18.23 7.40 8.53
CA ARG A 39 -18.83 6.05 8.63
C ARG A 39 -17.87 4.96 8.14
N ALA A 40 -17.23 5.17 7.00
CA ALA A 40 -16.22 4.26 6.45
C ALA A 40 -15.05 4.07 7.43
N PHE A 41 -14.60 5.14 8.09
CA PHE A 41 -13.61 5.06 9.16
C PHE A 41 -14.06 4.19 10.33
N HIS A 42 -15.30 4.35 10.82
CA HIS A 42 -15.79 3.53 11.93
C HIS A 42 -15.94 2.05 11.54
N ARG A 43 -16.41 1.77 10.31
CA ARG A 43 -16.47 0.39 9.79
C ARG A 43 -15.09 -0.24 9.71
N MET A 44 -14.13 0.48 9.13
CA MET A 44 -12.73 0.05 9.07
C MET A 44 -12.20 -0.26 10.47
N MET A 45 -12.35 0.66 11.44
CA MET A 45 -11.90 0.46 12.81
C MET A 45 -12.54 -0.77 13.50
N ALA A 46 -13.82 -1.04 13.23
CA ALA A 46 -14.52 -2.22 13.76
C ALA A 46 -14.05 -3.55 13.14
N SER A 47 -13.48 -3.50 11.93
CA SER A 47 -13.02 -4.65 11.14
C SER A 47 -11.50 -4.91 11.18
N LEU A 48 -10.76 -4.21 12.07
CA LEU A 48 -9.30 -4.33 12.14
C LEU A 48 -8.85 -5.73 12.53
N HIS A 49 -9.49 -6.31 13.55
CA HIS A 49 -9.24 -7.67 13.96
C HIS A 49 -9.99 -8.62 13.04
N VAL A 50 -9.27 -9.55 12.43
CA VAL A 50 -9.82 -10.56 11.51
C VAL A 50 -9.60 -11.92 12.13
N GLU A 51 -10.68 -12.65 12.37
CA GLU A 51 -10.59 -14.03 12.83
C GLU A 51 -10.17 -14.91 11.64
N LEU A 52 -9.05 -15.64 11.78
CA LEU A 52 -8.55 -16.55 10.74
C LEU A 52 -9.33 -17.87 10.79
N ASP A 53 -10.57 -17.83 10.35
CA ASP A 53 -11.51 -18.96 10.32
C ASP A 53 -11.66 -19.53 8.89
N PRO A 54 -11.53 -20.85 8.67
CA PRO A 54 -11.74 -21.46 7.36
C PRO A 54 -13.17 -21.39 6.81
N ARG A 55 -14.17 -21.00 7.61
CA ARG A 55 -15.58 -20.95 7.20
C ARG A 55 -15.81 -19.92 6.09
N LEU A 56 -16.41 -20.38 5.00
CA LEU A 56 -16.97 -19.55 3.94
C LEU A 56 -18.49 -19.68 4.01
N ASP A 57 -19.17 -18.62 4.45
CA ASP A 57 -20.62 -18.64 4.59
C ASP A 57 -21.27 -18.58 3.20
N HIS A 58 -22.20 -19.51 2.94
CA HIS A 58 -23.10 -19.49 1.78
C HIS A 58 -22.46 -19.53 0.38
N THR A 59 -21.26 -20.10 0.21
CA THR A 59 -20.63 -20.23 -1.11
C THR A 59 -20.01 -21.61 -1.36
N LEU A 60 -20.13 -22.09 -2.60
CA LEU A 60 -19.41 -23.28 -3.11
C LEU A 60 -18.04 -22.90 -3.68
N GLN A 61 -17.68 -21.62 -3.69
CA GLN A 61 -16.43 -21.11 -4.24
C GLN A 61 -15.26 -21.40 -3.30
N SER A 62 -14.09 -21.59 -3.89
CA SER A 62 -12.83 -21.59 -3.17
C SER A 62 -12.47 -20.19 -2.65
N PRO A 63 -11.67 -20.07 -1.58
CA PRO A 63 -11.19 -18.77 -1.11
C PRO A 63 -10.39 -18.01 -2.19
N TRP A 64 -9.79 -18.74 -3.13
CA TRP A 64 -9.03 -18.19 -4.25
C TRP A 64 -9.92 -17.50 -5.28
N GLU A 65 -11.05 -18.12 -5.62
CA GLU A 65 -12.04 -17.54 -6.54
C GLU A 65 -12.68 -16.28 -5.94
N ILE A 66 -12.99 -16.30 -4.64
CA ILE A 66 -13.54 -15.15 -3.93
C ILE A 66 -12.54 -13.99 -3.98
N ALA A 67 -11.29 -14.23 -3.58
CA ALA A 67 -10.25 -13.20 -3.60
C ALA A 67 -9.97 -12.67 -5.02
N ALA A 68 -10.06 -13.51 -6.04
CA ALA A 68 -9.88 -13.09 -7.42
C ALA A 68 -11.00 -12.18 -7.93
N GLN A 69 -12.24 -12.41 -7.49
CA GLN A 69 -13.42 -11.61 -7.87
C GLN A 69 -13.44 -10.22 -7.23
N TRP A 70 -12.72 -10.02 -6.14
CA TRP A 70 -12.59 -8.72 -5.48
C TRP A 70 -11.79 -7.70 -6.29
N VAL A 71 -10.86 -8.16 -7.13
CA VAL A 71 -9.93 -7.27 -7.82
C VAL A 71 -10.66 -6.55 -8.95
N VAL A 72 -10.64 -5.22 -8.89
CA VAL A 72 -11.21 -4.29 -9.88
C VAL A 72 -10.22 -3.12 -10.11
N PRO A 73 -10.41 -2.25 -11.11
CA PRO A 73 -9.40 -1.23 -11.48
C PRO A 73 -8.94 -0.28 -10.36
N ARG A 74 -9.77 -0.07 -9.34
CA ARG A 74 -9.56 0.91 -8.25
C ARG A 74 -9.46 0.31 -6.85
N GLU A 75 -9.52 -1.02 -6.70
CA GLU A 75 -9.29 -1.71 -5.44
C GLU A 75 -8.93 -3.19 -5.65
N VAL A 76 -8.01 -3.72 -4.84
CA VAL A 76 -7.62 -5.14 -4.82
C VAL A 76 -8.60 -5.96 -3.98
N TYR A 77 -9.20 -5.32 -2.99
CA TYR A 77 -10.22 -5.90 -2.12
C TYR A 77 -11.24 -4.83 -1.73
N PRO A 78 -12.53 -5.18 -1.54
CA PRO A 78 -13.56 -4.21 -1.17
C PRO A 78 -13.38 -3.69 0.26
N GLU A 79 -14.10 -2.62 0.61
CA GLU A 79 -14.12 -2.11 2.00
C GLU A 79 -14.72 -3.15 2.96
N GLU A 80 -15.83 -3.78 2.58
CA GLU A 80 -16.46 -4.86 3.34
C GLU A 80 -16.00 -6.20 2.79
N THR A 81 -15.22 -6.93 3.60
CA THR A 81 -14.56 -8.18 3.21
C THR A 81 -14.81 -9.29 4.24
N PRO A 82 -16.05 -9.79 4.36
CA PRO A 82 -16.39 -10.80 5.37
C PRO A 82 -15.58 -12.10 5.22
N GLU A 83 -15.17 -12.48 4.02
CA GLU A 83 -14.39 -13.69 3.76
C GLU A 83 -12.86 -13.49 3.91
N LEU A 84 -12.40 -12.29 4.28
CA LEU A 84 -10.97 -12.01 4.44
C LEU A 84 -10.28 -12.99 5.39
N GLY A 85 -10.94 -13.33 6.50
CA GLY A 85 -10.45 -14.30 7.48
C GLY A 85 -10.21 -15.68 6.87
N ALA A 86 -11.13 -16.16 6.03
CA ALA A 86 -11.03 -17.45 5.37
C ALA A 86 -9.93 -17.48 4.29
N VAL A 87 -9.78 -16.39 3.52
CA VAL A 87 -8.70 -16.28 2.53
C VAL A 87 -7.34 -16.27 3.22
N MET A 88 -7.18 -15.45 4.26
CA MET A 88 -5.93 -15.38 5.02
C MET A 88 -5.63 -16.70 5.75
N HIS A 89 -6.64 -17.35 6.34
CA HIS A 89 -6.50 -18.69 6.94
C HIS A 89 -6.01 -19.72 5.91
N ALA A 90 -6.58 -19.70 4.70
CA ALA A 90 -6.16 -20.59 3.62
C ALA A 90 -4.70 -20.31 3.20
N MET A 91 -4.28 -19.05 3.10
CA MET A 91 -2.89 -18.69 2.80
C MET A 91 -1.90 -19.23 3.87
N THR A 92 -2.30 -19.20 5.14
CA THR A 92 -1.50 -19.71 6.26
C THR A 92 -1.42 -21.24 6.28
N THR A 93 -2.51 -21.95 5.96
CA THR A 93 -2.65 -23.39 6.29
C THR A 93 -2.64 -24.32 5.08
N LYS A 94 -3.01 -23.85 3.88
CA LYS A 94 -3.10 -24.73 2.72
C LYS A 94 -1.74 -25.32 2.36
N LYS A 95 -1.75 -26.61 2.02
CA LYS A 95 -0.56 -27.37 1.68
C LYS A 95 0.16 -26.72 0.49
N ILE A 96 1.49 -26.60 0.59
CA ILE A 96 2.32 -26.19 -0.53
C ILE A 96 2.52 -27.42 -1.43
N ILE A 97 2.13 -27.30 -2.70
CA ILE A 97 2.17 -28.42 -3.67
C ILE A 97 3.25 -28.25 -4.73
N LYS A 98 3.78 -27.03 -4.92
CA LYS A 98 4.97 -26.74 -5.73
C LYS A 98 5.74 -25.56 -5.13
N ALA A 99 7.05 -25.59 -5.25
CA ALA A 99 7.93 -24.49 -4.87
C ALA A 99 9.01 -24.26 -5.94
N ASP A 100 9.27 -23.00 -6.29
CA ASP A 100 10.29 -22.62 -7.26
C ASP A 100 10.98 -21.31 -6.84
N VAL A 101 12.12 -20.99 -7.45
CA VAL A 101 12.69 -19.65 -7.33
C VAL A 101 11.86 -18.64 -8.12
N GLY A 102 11.74 -17.41 -7.62
CA GLY A 102 11.16 -16.33 -8.43
C GLY A 102 12.01 -16.09 -9.68
N TYR A 103 11.40 -16.15 -10.88
CA TYR A 103 12.15 -16.07 -12.15
C TYR A 103 12.80 -14.68 -12.39
N LYS A 104 12.38 -13.64 -11.65
CA LYS A 104 12.84 -12.25 -11.80
C LYS A 104 12.80 -11.50 -10.46
N GLY A 105 13.78 -10.61 -10.26
CA GLY A 105 13.85 -9.73 -9.09
C GLY A 105 15.27 -9.54 -8.58
N THR A 106 15.45 -8.54 -7.74
CA THR A 106 16.74 -8.23 -7.11
C THR A 106 16.97 -8.99 -5.82
N GLN A 107 15.89 -9.34 -5.10
CA GLN A 107 15.91 -9.90 -3.76
C GLN A 107 15.41 -11.36 -3.71
N LEU A 108 15.76 -12.06 -2.64
CA LEU A 108 15.40 -13.47 -2.43
C LEU A 108 13.90 -13.63 -2.18
N LYS A 109 13.26 -14.44 -3.01
CA LYS A 109 11.86 -14.87 -2.86
C LYS A 109 11.63 -16.23 -3.52
N ALA A 110 10.66 -16.98 -3.03
CA ALA A 110 10.18 -18.20 -3.64
C ALA A 110 8.78 -17.99 -4.22
N LEU A 111 8.50 -18.64 -5.35
CA LEU A 111 7.15 -18.81 -5.86
C LEU A 111 6.61 -20.13 -5.31
N LEU A 112 5.49 -20.08 -4.59
CA LEU A 112 4.82 -21.27 -4.09
C LEU A 112 3.46 -21.42 -4.80
N ILE A 113 3.02 -22.66 -4.95
CA ILE A 113 1.65 -22.97 -5.36
C ILE A 113 1.00 -23.73 -4.20
N LEU A 114 -0.09 -23.17 -3.68
CA LEU A 114 -0.90 -23.79 -2.63
C LEU A 114 -1.92 -24.76 -3.25
N GLU A 115 -2.40 -25.69 -2.43
CA GLU A 115 -3.53 -26.55 -2.79
C GLU A 115 -4.71 -25.71 -3.30
N GLY A 116 -5.32 -26.15 -4.40
CA GLY A 116 -6.27 -25.34 -5.18
C GLY A 116 -5.61 -24.52 -6.29
N GLY A 117 -4.29 -24.62 -6.48
CA GLY A 117 -3.58 -24.03 -7.62
C GLY A 117 -3.22 -22.56 -7.46
N GLN A 118 -3.51 -21.94 -6.31
CA GLN A 118 -3.23 -20.54 -6.06
C GLN A 118 -1.72 -20.28 -5.95
N LYS A 119 -1.22 -19.33 -6.76
CA LYS A 119 0.16 -18.84 -6.68
C LYS A 119 0.28 -17.86 -5.51
N VAL A 120 1.40 -17.94 -4.79
CA VAL A 120 1.78 -16.97 -3.76
C VAL A 120 3.29 -16.70 -3.80
N VAL A 121 3.69 -15.50 -3.41
CA VAL A 121 5.11 -15.17 -3.19
C VAL A 121 5.44 -15.41 -1.73
N PHE A 122 6.52 -16.14 -1.47
CA PHE A 122 7.09 -16.30 -0.14
C PHE A 122 8.38 -15.49 0.00
N LYS A 123 8.40 -14.54 0.93
CA LYS A 123 9.62 -13.81 1.31
C LYS A 123 10.09 -14.31 2.69
N PRO A 124 11.27 -14.94 2.78
CA PRO A 124 11.75 -15.51 4.04
C PRO A 124 12.22 -14.42 4.99
N LYS A 125 12.17 -14.68 6.30
CA LYS A 125 12.79 -13.84 7.31
C LYS A 125 14.29 -13.71 7.08
N ARG A 126 14.78 -12.47 7.11
CA ARG A 126 16.21 -12.14 6.96
C ARG A 126 16.82 -11.47 8.20
N TYR A 127 16.00 -10.80 8.99
CA TYR A 127 16.42 -10.04 10.16
C TYR A 127 15.52 -10.32 11.38
N ALA A 128 16.04 -10.03 12.57
CA ALA A 128 15.23 -9.93 13.78
C ALA A 128 14.33 -8.67 13.73
N ARG A 129 13.27 -8.64 14.54
CA ARG A 129 12.28 -7.54 14.55
C ARG A 129 12.85 -6.19 15.02
N ASP A 130 13.92 -6.23 15.78
CA ASP A 130 14.64 -5.10 16.37
C ASP A 130 15.89 -4.70 15.57
N TYR A 131 16.18 -5.40 14.48
CA TYR A 131 17.32 -5.07 13.62
C TYR A 131 17.11 -3.73 12.92
N VAL A 132 18.08 -2.83 13.07
CA VAL A 132 18.10 -1.53 12.41
C VAL A 132 18.96 -1.62 11.15
N VAL A 133 18.39 -1.22 10.02
CA VAL A 133 19.12 -1.09 8.75
C VAL A 133 19.77 0.29 8.68
N GLU A 134 21.09 0.27 8.54
CA GLU A 134 21.94 1.45 8.38
C GLU A 134 22.37 1.63 6.91
N GLY A 135 22.91 2.81 6.60
CA GLY A 135 23.42 3.16 5.28
C GLY A 135 22.37 3.88 4.42
N GLU A 136 22.42 3.61 3.11
CA GLU A 136 21.54 4.23 2.13
C GLU A 136 20.04 3.93 2.42
N PRO A 137 19.11 4.84 2.10
CA PRO A 137 17.68 4.64 2.38
C PRO A 137 17.05 3.35 1.79
N TYR A 138 17.66 2.75 0.78
CA TYR A 138 17.22 1.52 0.10
C TYR A 138 18.06 0.27 0.45
N ALA A 139 18.94 0.38 1.46
CA ALA A 139 19.85 -0.69 1.88
C ALA A 139 19.15 -1.89 2.53
N GLY A 140 19.93 -2.96 2.73
CA GLY A 140 19.50 -4.19 3.39
C GLY A 140 18.67 -5.13 2.53
N TYR A 141 18.31 -6.28 3.08
CA TYR A 141 17.41 -7.24 2.44
C TYR A 141 15.94 -6.85 2.58
N ASP A 142 15.10 -7.44 1.73
CA ASP A 142 13.65 -7.46 1.92
C ASP A 142 13.30 -8.04 3.30
N ARG A 143 12.40 -7.35 4.02
CA ARG A 143 11.88 -7.74 5.33
C ARG A 143 10.47 -8.30 5.16
N HIS A 144 10.26 -9.55 5.57
CA HIS A 144 8.97 -10.22 5.40
C HIS A 144 7.86 -9.60 6.26
N ASN A 145 8.19 -9.20 7.49
CA ASN A 145 7.26 -8.53 8.40
C ASN A 145 6.83 -7.15 7.89
N ALA A 146 7.66 -6.51 7.07
CA ALA A 146 7.33 -5.24 6.42
C ALA A 146 6.22 -5.40 5.37
N GLU A 147 6.17 -6.51 4.61
CA GLU A 147 5.06 -6.78 3.68
C GLU A 147 3.72 -6.98 4.43
N VAL A 148 3.76 -7.70 5.56
CA VAL A 148 2.56 -7.91 6.40
C VAL A 148 2.06 -6.58 6.96
N ALA A 149 2.96 -5.78 7.56
CA ALA A 149 2.60 -4.48 8.11
C ALA A 149 2.08 -3.51 7.04
N ALA A 150 2.71 -3.50 5.85
CA ALA A 150 2.30 -2.69 4.71
C ALA A 150 0.87 -3.01 4.24
N PHE A 151 0.51 -4.29 4.14
CA PHE A 151 -0.86 -4.71 3.81
C PHE A 151 -1.89 -4.20 4.83
N HIS A 152 -1.62 -4.36 6.13
CA HIS A 152 -2.55 -3.87 7.15
C HIS A 152 -2.63 -2.33 7.19
N LEU A 153 -1.52 -1.63 6.93
CA LEU A 153 -1.53 -0.17 6.82
C LEU A 153 -2.34 0.31 5.60
N ASP A 154 -2.22 -0.36 4.46
CA ASP A 154 -3.02 -0.10 3.24
C ASP A 154 -4.52 -0.19 3.54
N ARG A 155 -4.94 -1.20 4.32
CA ARG A 155 -6.33 -1.33 4.82
C ARG A 155 -6.74 -0.15 5.69
N ILE A 156 -5.90 0.24 6.65
CA ILE A 156 -6.17 1.32 7.62
C ILE A 156 -6.29 2.68 6.93
N LEU A 157 -5.47 2.93 5.92
CA LEU A 157 -5.53 4.14 5.10
C LEU A 157 -6.71 4.12 4.12
N GLY A 158 -7.40 2.98 3.97
CA GLY A 158 -8.51 2.82 3.03
C GLY A 158 -8.07 2.87 1.57
N PHE A 159 -6.79 2.61 1.29
CA PHE A 159 -6.23 2.64 -0.06
C PHE A 159 -6.62 1.39 -0.85
N ARG A 160 -6.56 0.22 -0.22
CA ARG A 160 -6.96 -1.08 -0.81
C ARG A 160 -6.22 -1.42 -2.10
N ARG A 161 -4.93 -1.11 -2.14
CA ARG A 161 -4.06 -1.25 -3.33
C ARG A 161 -2.97 -2.29 -3.17
N ALA A 162 -2.77 -2.82 -1.96
CA ALA A 162 -1.83 -3.90 -1.71
C ALA A 162 -2.50 -5.27 -1.91
N PRO A 163 -1.80 -6.28 -2.43
CA PRO A 163 -2.26 -7.67 -2.34
C PRO A 163 -2.36 -8.11 -0.88
N LEU A 164 -3.16 -9.14 -0.62
CA LEU A 164 -3.23 -9.77 0.70
C LEU A 164 -1.88 -10.35 1.09
N VAL A 165 -1.48 -10.13 2.34
CA VAL A 165 -0.25 -10.68 2.91
C VAL A 165 -0.54 -11.26 4.29
N VAL A 166 0.00 -12.44 4.57
CA VAL A 166 -0.05 -13.07 5.90
C VAL A 166 1.31 -13.64 6.29
N GLY A 167 1.63 -13.65 7.57
CA GLY A 167 2.75 -14.40 8.11
C GLY A 167 2.51 -15.92 8.04
N ARG A 168 3.58 -16.69 7.79
CA ARG A 168 3.53 -18.16 7.81
C ARG A 168 4.86 -18.74 8.29
N PHE A 169 4.77 -19.78 9.13
CA PHE A 169 5.89 -20.67 9.43
C PHE A 169 5.83 -21.87 8.48
N VAL A 170 6.94 -22.17 7.82
CA VAL A 170 7.04 -23.25 6.84
C VAL A 170 8.19 -24.17 7.20
N ASN A 171 7.93 -25.47 7.26
CA ASN A 171 8.98 -26.46 7.42
C ASN A 171 9.68 -26.70 6.07
N LEU A 172 10.92 -26.23 5.92
CA LEU A 172 11.66 -26.33 4.66
C LEU A 172 11.92 -27.78 4.24
N ARG A 173 12.07 -28.70 5.19
CA ARG A 173 12.36 -30.11 4.93
C ARG A 173 11.12 -30.87 4.46
N THR A 174 9.96 -30.61 5.07
CA THR A 174 8.74 -31.39 4.81
C THR A 174 7.74 -30.70 3.89
N GLU A 175 7.73 -29.38 3.81
CA GLU A 175 6.78 -28.61 2.99
C GLU A 175 7.39 -28.02 1.72
N ILE A 176 8.69 -27.70 1.69
CA ILE A 176 9.34 -27.07 0.52
C ILE A 176 10.15 -28.07 -0.31
N LYS A 177 11.21 -28.68 0.27
CA LYS A 177 12.12 -29.57 -0.47
C LYS A 177 11.40 -30.67 -1.27
N PRO A 178 10.35 -31.36 -0.76
CA PRO A 178 9.70 -32.44 -1.51
C PRO A 178 8.93 -31.99 -2.75
N VAL A 179 8.59 -30.70 -2.85
CA VAL A 179 7.80 -30.12 -3.95
C VAL A 179 8.56 -29.03 -4.70
N ALA A 180 9.86 -28.89 -4.42
CA ALA A 180 10.72 -27.88 -5.01
C ALA A 180 11.24 -28.31 -6.40
N THR A 181 11.40 -27.35 -7.31
CA THR A 181 12.11 -27.56 -8.57
C THR A 181 13.59 -27.89 -8.32
N GLU A 182 14.25 -28.56 -9.27
CA GLU A 182 15.70 -28.80 -9.21
C GLU A 182 16.48 -27.48 -9.07
N GLN A 183 15.98 -26.41 -9.68
CA GLN A 183 16.57 -25.07 -9.61
C GLN A 183 16.57 -24.51 -8.20
N LEU A 184 15.48 -24.66 -7.45
CA LEU A 184 15.41 -24.25 -6.05
C LEU A 184 16.19 -25.21 -5.14
N LEU A 185 16.06 -26.53 -5.36
CA LEU A 185 16.77 -27.57 -4.61
C LEU A 185 18.29 -27.38 -4.64
N GLY A 186 18.85 -27.03 -5.80
CA GLY A 186 20.28 -26.77 -5.96
C GLY A 186 20.81 -25.54 -5.19
N THR A 187 19.94 -24.78 -4.53
CA THR A 187 20.32 -23.61 -3.70
C THR A 187 20.24 -23.89 -2.20
N PHE A 188 19.77 -25.08 -1.80
CA PHE A 188 19.70 -25.45 -0.40
C PHE A 188 21.07 -25.84 0.14
N MET A 189 21.32 -25.41 1.36
CA MET A 189 22.53 -25.75 2.12
C MET A 189 22.20 -25.89 3.60
N THR A 190 23.15 -26.43 4.36
CA THR A 190 23.05 -26.51 5.81
C THR A 190 24.10 -25.58 6.41
N VAL A 191 23.66 -24.67 7.29
CA VAL A 191 24.56 -23.79 8.04
C VAL A 191 24.36 -24.09 9.53
N GLY A 192 25.37 -24.68 10.17
CA GLY A 192 25.22 -25.23 11.52
C GLY A 192 24.14 -26.32 11.56
N ASN A 193 23.09 -26.13 12.36
CA ASN A 193 21.95 -27.04 12.45
C ASN A 193 20.73 -26.58 11.63
N ASN A 194 20.87 -25.50 10.85
CA ASN A 194 19.76 -24.86 10.16
C ASN A 194 19.73 -25.22 8.68
N THR A 195 18.54 -25.53 8.17
CA THR A 195 18.27 -25.62 6.73
C THR A 195 18.18 -24.20 6.16
N CYS A 196 18.99 -23.91 5.15
CA CYS A 196 19.05 -22.59 4.52
C CYS A 196 18.92 -22.71 3.00
N PHE A 197 18.55 -21.61 2.33
CA PHE A 197 18.67 -21.49 0.89
C PHE A 197 18.99 -20.06 0.48
N TYR A 198 19.74 -19.89 -0.61
CA TYR A 198 20.08 -18.57 -1.15
C TYR A 198 19.26 -18.21 -2.41
N GLY A 199 18.53 -19.17 -2.99
CA GLY A 199 17.67 -18.95 -4.16
C GLY A 199 18.41 -18.46 -5.41
N LYS A 200 17.68 -17.90 -6.38
CA LYS A 200 18.25 -17.29 -7.59
C LYS A 200 17.60 -15.92 -7.84
N CYS A 201 18.40 -14.87 -7.76
CA CYS A 201 18.04 -13.48 -7.99
C CYS A 201 19.31 -12.65 -8.24
N TYR A 202 19.18 -11.37 -8.60
CA TYR A 202 20.34 -10.53 -8.94
C TYR A 202 21.38 -10.42 -7.79
N TYR A 203 20.93 -10.24 -6.55
CA TYR A 203 21.78 -10.15 -5.36
C TYR A 203 21.90 -11.46 -4.57
N CYS A 204 21.31 -12.57 -5.04
CA CYS A 204 21.37 -13.84 -4.32
C CYS A 204 22.77 -14.45 -4.43
N ARG A 205 23.37 -14.80 -3.29
CA ARG A 205 24.71 -15.39 -3.19
C ARG A 205 24.70 -16.50 -2.15
N GLU A 206 25.50 -17.55 -2.35
CA GLU A 206 25.67 -18.64 -1.40
C GLU A 206 26.19 -18.16 -0.03
N THR A 207 26.92 -17.06 0.00
CA THR A 207 27.43 -16.41 1.22
C THR A 207 26.36 -15.66 2.02
N GLU A 208 25.17 -15.44 1.45
CA GLU A 208 24.10 -14.64 2.05
C GLU A 208 22.74 -15.39 2.05
N PRO A 209 22.66 -16.63 2.56
CA PRO A 209 21.43 -17.40 2.51
C PRO A 209 20.38 -16.86 3.51
N ALA A 210 19.12 -17.25 3.31
CA ALA A 210 18.11 -17.21 4.36
C ALA A 210 18.10 -18.56 5.09
N CYS A 211 18.15 -18.53 6.41
CA CYS A 211 18.20 -19.73 7.25
C CYS A 211 16.95 -19.86 8.11
N ALA A 212 16.43 -21.08 8.21
CA ALA A 212 15.41 -21.46 9.17
C ALA A 212 15.97 -21.51 10.60
N ASP A 213 15.09 -21.61 11.60
CA ASP A 213 15.45 -22.12 12.92
C ASP A 213 15.23 -23.65 12.92
N GLY A 214 16.34 -24.40 12.91
CA GLY A 214 16.33 -25.81 12.52
C GLY A 214 15.81 -25.97 11.10
N ASP A 215 14.58 -26.46 10.95
CA ASP A 215 13.90 -26.62 9.67
C ASP A 215 12.70 -25.66 9.49
N ILE A 216 12.32 -24.90 10.52
CA ILE A 216 11.15 -24.01 10.50
C ILE A 216 11.57 -22.60 10.08
N MET A 217 11.06 -22.15 8.94
CA MET A 217 11.30 -20.81 8.42
C MET A 217 10.05 -19.95 8.57
N GLU A 218 10.22 -18.84 9.28
CA GLU A 218 9.26 -17.74 9.29
C GLU A 218 9.37 -16.93 7.99
N GLY A 219 8.25 -16.50 7.43
CA GLY A 219 8.22 -15.60 6.27
C GLY A 219 6.83 -15.00 6.04
N SER A 220 6.73 -14.18 5.01
CA SER A 220 5.44 -13.63 4.55
C SER A 220 4.99 -14.33 3.28
N VAL A 221 3.68 -14.50 3.15
CA VAL A 221 3.00 -15.07 1.99
C VAL A 221 2.13 -13.99 1.38
N THR A 222 2.46 -13.56 0.16
CA THR A 222 1.69 -12.57 -0.59
C THR A 222 0.87 -13.27 -1.67
N LEU A 223 -0.44 -13.01 -1.70
CA LEU A 223 -1.35 -13.59 -2.69
C LEU A 223 -1.03 -13.05 -4.08
N TRP A 224 -0.88 -13.94 -5.07
CA TRP A 224 -0.69 -13.52 -6.45
C TRP A 224 -1.99 -12.95 -7.03
N LEU A 225 -1.91 -11.81 -7.72
CA LEU A 225 -3.07 -11.20 -8.36
C LEU A 225 -3.60 -12.07 -9.52
N PRO A 226 -4.90 -12.03 -9.83
CA PRO A 226 -5.49 -12.85 -10.89
C PRO A 226 -4.88 -12.59 -12.26
N ASP A 227 -4.69 -13.65 -13.07
CA ASP A 227 -4.08 -13.54 -14.40
C ASP A 227 -4.92 -12.66 -15.37
N VAL A 228 -6.21 -12.44 -15.09
CA VAL A 228 -7.09 -11.50 -15.85
C VAL A 228 -6.74 -10.02 -15.64
N TRP A 229 -5.90 -9.73 -14.64
CA TRP A 229 -5.44 -8.38 -14.30
C TRP A 229 -3.92 -8.25 -14.54
N PRO A 230 -3.45 -8.29 -15.80
CA PRO A 230 -2.03 -8.19 -16.11
C PRO A 230 -1.46 -6.83 -15.70
N LEU A 231 -0.25 -6.84 -15.16
CA LEU A 231 0.41 -5.64 -14.63
C LEU A 231 1.22 -4.93 -15.73
N GLN A 232 1.14 -3.60 -15.75
CA GLN A 232 1.97 -2.70 -16.52
C GLN A 232 2.97 -2.01 -15.59
N LYS A 233 4.25 -2.08 -15.94
CA LYS A 233 5.32 -1.43 -15.17
C LYS A 233 5.61 -0.03 -15.70
N HIS A 234 5.67 0.93 -14.78
CA HIS A 234 5.95 2.34 -15.06
C HIS A 234 7.17 2.80 -14.29
N ARG A 235 7.96 3.71 -14.87
CA ARG A 235 9.05 4.37 -14.15
C ARG A 235 8.47 5.44 -13.23
N HIS A 236 8.87 5.43 -11.96
CA HIS A 236 8.41 6.43 -11.00
C HIS A 236 9.06 7.80 -11.33
N PRO A 237 8.31 8.91 -11.45
CA PRO A 237 8.89 10.23 -11.75
C PRO A 237 9.88 10.69 -10.67
N TRP A 238 9.56 10.41 -9.40
CA TRP A 238 10.46 10.61 -8.26
C TRP A 238 11.40 9.43 -7.98
N GLY A 239 11.68 8.59 -8.98
CA GLY A 239 12.64 7.50 -8.82
C GLY A 239 14.07 8.02 -8.58
N ARG A 240 14.77 7.43 -7.62
CA ARG A 240 16.19 7.72 -7.34
C ARG A 240 17.09 7.24 -8.49
N THR A 241 18.32 7.73 -8.52
CA THR A 241 19.33 7.34 -9.53
C THR A 241 20.05 6.04 -9.21
N TYR A 242 20.13 5.67 -7.93
CA TYR A 242 20.93 4.54 -7.41
C TYR A 242 22.40 4.60 -7.83
N ARG A 243 22.91 5.83 -8.02
CA ARG A 243 24.29 6.08 -8.42
C ARG A 243 24.88 7.12 -7.48
N GLU A 244 25.95 6.73 -6.80
CA GLU A 244 26.70 7.61 -5.91
C GLU A 244 27.11 8.90 -6.65
N GLY A 245 26.93 10.04 -5.99
CA GLY A 245 27.26 11.36 -6.54
C GLY A 245 26.35 11.86 -7.66
N LYS A 246 25.29 11.14 -8.03
CA LYS A 246 24.35 11.56 -9.08
C LYS A 246 22.96 11.82 -8.51
N LEU A 247 22.59 13.10 -8.45
CA LEU A 247 21.24 13.50 -8.03
C LEU A 247 20.21 13.24 -9.14
N ALA A 248 18.99 12.87 -8.74
CA ALA A 248 17.85 12.87 -9.64
C ALA A 248 17.34 14.31 -9.87
N ARG A 249 16.66 14.58 -10.99
CA ARG A 249 16.18 15.93 -11.31
C ARG A 249 15.31 16.52 -10.20
N TRP A 250 14.41 15.71 -9.64
CA TRP A 250 13.50 16.12 -8.57
C TRP A 250 14.22 16.50 -7.26
N GLU A 251 15.49 16.12 -7.08
CA GLU A 251 16.27 16.43 -5.87
C GLU A 251 16.83 17.85 -5.89
N TYR A 252 16.96 18.50 -7.05
CA TYR A 252 17.53 19.85 -7.19
C TYR A 252 16.64 20.85 -7.95
N ASP A 253 15.60 20.40 -8.65
CA ASP A 253 14.65 21.25 -9.36
C ASP A 253 13.39 21.46 -8.50
N GLU A 254 13.27 22.63 -7.86
CA GLU A 254 12.11 22.98 -7.01
C GLU A 254 10.80 23.02 -7.81
N SER A 255 10.86 23.25 -9.12
CA SER A 255 9.71 23.29 -10.04
C SER A 255 9.44 21.94 -10.72
N TYR A 256 10.07 20.86 -10.26
CA TYR A 256 9.99 19.55 -10.92
C TYR A 256 8.55 19.07 -11.12
N CYS A 257 7.67 19.23 -10.12
CA CYS A 257 6.29 18.78 -10.25
C CYS A 257 5.51 19.55 -11.34
N ASP A 258 5.84 20.81 -11.64
CA ASP A 258 5.17 21.56 -12.72
C ASP A 258 5.44 20.95 -14.10
N ALA A 259 6.60 20.32 -14.28
CA ALA A 259 6.91 19.54 -15.47
C ALA A 259 6.16 18.20 -15.47
N VAL A 260 6.07 17.54 -14.32
CA VAL A 260 5.32 16.28 -14.18
C VAL A 260 3.83 16.48 -14.50
N LYS A 261 3.20 17.53 -13.96
CA LYS A 261 1.79 17.91 -14.20
C LYS A 261 1.46 18.19 -15.67
N LYS A 262 2.46 18.29 -16.56
CA LYS A 262 2.29 18.52 -18.01
C LYS A 262 2.66 17.29 -18.85
N THR A 263 2.96 16.16 -18.21
CA THR A 263 3.46 14.95 -18.85
C THR A 263 2.47 13.81 -18.65
N SER A 264 1.96 13.23 -19.73
CA SER A 264 1.15 12.01 -19.67
C SER A 264 1.91 10.85 -18.99
N PRO A 265 1.26 10.03 -18.14
CA PRO A 265 -0.16 10.05 -17.78
C PRO A 265 -0.50 10.90 -16.53
N TYR A 266 0.36 11.85 -16.13
CA TYR A 266 0.21 12.64 -14.90
C TYR A 266 -0.49 13.99 -15.11
N ASP A 267 -0.72 14.35 -16.37
CA ASP A 267 -1.39 15.59 -16.80
C ASP A 267 -2.92 15.53 -16.71
N SER A 268 -3.48 14.35 -16.49
CA SER A 268 -4.92 14.12 -16.39
C SER A 268 -5.24 12.87 -15.56
N GLY A 269 -6.50 12.72 -15.17
CA GLY A 269 -6.98 11.55 -14.44
C GLY A 269 -6.39 11.41 -13.02
N PRO A 270 -6.49 10.21 -12.42
CA PRO A 270 -6.15 10.00 -11.01
C PRO A 270 -4.66 9.76 -10.74
N ARG A 271 -3.82 9.60 -11.78
CA ARG A 271 -2.50 8.99 -11.64
C ARG A 271 -1.53 9.80 -10.79
N LEU A 272 -1.53 11.14 -10.91
CA LEU A 272 -0.66 11.98 -10.07
C LEU A 272 -1.07 11.92 -8.59
N LEU A 273 -2.36 11.94 -8.31
CA LEU A 273 -2.87 11.78 -6.95
C LEU A 273 -2.58 10.36 -6.40
N ASP A 274 -2.61 9.33 -7.26
CA ASP A 274 -2.21 7.96 -6.86
C ASP A 274 -0.74 7.89 -6.45
N ILE A 275 0.14 8.62 -7.15
CA ILE A 275 1.55 8.77 -6.76
C ILE A 275 1.66 9.46 -5.41
N ILE A 276 0.88 10.50 -5.15
CA ILE A 276 0.94 11.25 -3.89
C ILE A 276 0.45 10.40 -2.70
N ASP A 277 -0.66 9.68 -2.86
CA ASP A 277 -1.13 8.71 -1.85
C ASP A 277 -0.07 7.64 -1.58
N THR A 278 0.59 7.16 -2.65
CA THR A 278 1.67 6.16 -2.54
C THR A 278 2.89 6.74 -1.84
N ALA A 279 3.24 8.01 -2.07
CA ALA A 279 4.33 8.68 -1.38
C ALA A 279 4.03 8.88 0.11
N ILE A 280 2.79 9.18 0.46
CA ILE A 280 2.31 9.23 1.85
C ILE A 280 2.45 7.85 2.50
N PHE A 281 1.99 6.80 1.83
CA PHE A 281 2.14 5.42 2.27
C PHE A 281 3.61 5.04 2.48
N ASP A 282 4.44 5.26 1.47
CA ASP A 282 5.87 4.94 1.49
C ASP A 282 6.61 5.72 2.58
N TYR A 283 6.24 6.97 2.84
CA TYR A 283 6.87 7.76 3.90
C TYR A 283 6.52 7.21 5.28
N LEU A 284 5.26 6.83 5.53
CA LEU A 284 4.84 6.20 6.79
C LEU A 284 5.65 4.94 7.08
N ILE A 285 5.83 4.08 6.07
CA ILE A 285 6.57 2.82 6.24
C ILE A 285 8.09 3.00 6.09
N GLY A 286 8.57 4.15 5.59
CA GLY A 286 9.98 4.39 5.30
C GLY A 286 10.50 3.59 4.09
N ASN A 287 9.69 3.42 3.05
CA ASN A 287 10.09 2.78 1.79
C ASN A 287 10.68 3.80 0.81
N ALA A 288 12.00 3.91 0.79
CA ALA A 288 12.70 4.80 -0.13
C ALA A 288 13.07 4.15 -1.48
N ASP A 289 12.58 2.92 -1.75
CA ASP A 289 12.98 2.09 -2.89
C ASP A 289 11.90 1.97 -3.98
N ARG A 290 10.84 2.79 -3.97
CA ARG A 290 9.80 2.78 -5.03
C ARG A 290 10.26 3.50 -6.31
N HIS A 291 11.13 2.85 -7.07
CA HIS A 291 11.69 3.37 -8.32
C HIS A 291 10.87 3.04 -9.56
N HIS A 292 10.01 2.04 -9.45
CA HIS A 292 8.94 1.75 -10.40
C HIS A 292 7.64 1.58 -9.64
N TYR A 293 6.54 1.70 -10.36
CA TYR A 293 5.25 1.28 -9.88
C TYR A 293 4.53 0.45 -10.93
N GLU A 294 3.50 -0.28 -10.51
CA GLU A 294 2.70 -1.11 -11.40
C GLU A 294 1.23 -0.66 -11.35
N SER A 295 0.55 -0.82 -12.48
CA SER A 295 -0.90 -0.62 -12.62
C SER A 295 -1.47 -1.81 -13.41
N PHE A 296 -2.78 -2.00 -13.46
CA PHE A 296 -3.37 -2.91 -14.44
C PHE A 296 -3.20 -2.35 -15.87
N GLN A 297 -3.09 -3.25 -16.85
CA GLN A 297 -3.07 -2.89 -18.28
C GLN A 297 -4.49 -2.56 -18.77
N ASP A 298 -4.56 -1.78 -19.86
CA ASP A 298 -5.75 -1.61 -20.71
C ASP A 298 -7.03 -1.10 -20.03
N ASP A 299 -6.92 -0.08 -19.18
CA ASP A 299 -8.09 0.54 -18.54
C ASP A 299 -8.21 2.05 -18.77
N GLU A 300 -7.71 2.51 -19.91
CA GLU A 300 -7.78 3.92 -20.34
C GLU A 300 -7.15 4.91 -19.34
N GLY A 301 -6.24 4.43 -18.49
CA GLY A 301 -5.56 5.24 -17.48
C GLY A 301 -6.34 5.38 -16.17
N ALA A 302 -7.44 4.64 -16.00
CA ALA A 302 -8.19 4.59 -14.75
C ALA A 302 -7.43 3.86 -13.63
N SER A 303 -6.47 3.00 -13.97
CA SER A 303 -5.95 2.01 -13.01
C SER A 303 -5.21 2.73 -11.92
N MET A 304 -5.51 2.30 -10.70
CA MET A 304 -4.72 2.68 -9.56
C MET A 304 -3.30 2.14 -9.65
N LEU A 305 -2.45 2.75 -8.85
CA LEU A 305 -1.10 2.32 -8.59
C LEU A 305 -1.15 1.18 -7.56
N ILE A 306 -0.71 -0.02 -7.93
CA ILE A 306 -0.72 -1.20 -7.05
C ILE A 306 0.48 -1.15 -6.11
N LEU A 307 0.25 -1.32 -4.81
CA LEU A 307 1.28 -1.26 -3.76
C LEU A 307 1.99 -2.61 -3.63
N LEU A 308 2.83 -2.94 -4.61
CA LEU A 308 3.66 -4.13 -4.63
C LEU A 308 5.07 -3.85 -4.08
N ASP A 309 5.74 -4.93 -3.64
CA ASP A 309 7.11 -4.98 -3.15
C ASP A 309 7.40 -3.94 -2.04
N ASN A 310 6.69 -4.04 -0.92
CA ASN A 310 6.83 -3.13 0.21
C ASN A 310 7.89 -3.58 1.23
N ALA A 311 8.58 -4.70 0.98
CA ALA A 311 9.56 -5.32 1.88
C ALA A 311 10.79 -4.45 2.21
N LYS A 312 11.07 -3.40 1.41
CA LYS A 312 12.12 -2.40 1.65
C LYS A 312 11.72 -1.29 2.62
N SER A 313 10.67 -1.52 3.41
CA SER A 313 10.17 -0.61 4.44
C SER A 313 10.44 -1.10 5.87
N PHE A 314 10.17 -0.28 6.89
CA PHE A 314 10.42 -0.56 8.30
C PHE A 314 11.87 -1.00 8.60
N GLY A 315 12.84 -0.32 7.96
CA GLY A 315 14.26 -0.59 8.16
C GLY A 315 14.87 0.13 9.35
N ASN A 316 14.42 1.37 9.62
CA ASN A 316 14.96 2.18 10.71
C ASN A 316 13.83 3.00 11.35
N PRO A 317 13.53 2.79 12.65
CA PRO A 317 12.49 3.55 13.36
C PRO A 317 12.95 4.94 13.79
N ALA A 318 14.26 5.23 13.77
CA ALA A 318 14.83 6.51 14.21
C ALA A 318 15.10 7.49 13.06
N LEU A 319 14.83 7.09 11.81
CA LEU A 319 15.06 7.92 10.62
C LEU A 319 13.74 8.15 9.87
N ASP A 320 13.43 9.41 9.62
CA ASP A 320 12.30 9.84 8.79
C ASP A 320 12.83 10.42 7.48
N GLU A 321 12.81 9.62 6.42
CA GLU A 321 13.36 9.98 5.11
C GLU A 321 12.42 10.95 4.37
N ARG A 322 12.57 12.25 4.66
CA ARG A 322 11.74 13.33 4.12
C ARG A 322 11.66 13.33 2.59
N SER A 323 12.70 12.89 1.89
CA SER A 323 12.70 12.89 0.42
C SER A 323 11.65 11.96 -0.20
N ILE A 324 11.10 10.99 0.56
CA ILE A 324 9.95 10.18 0.09
C ILE A 324 8.71 11.05 -0.13
N LEU A 325 8.50 12.11 0.68
CA LEU A 325 7.37 13.02 0.53
C LEU A 325 7.53 14.05 -0.60
N ALA A 326 8.58 13.95 -1.44
CA ALA A 326 8.80 14.87 -2.55
C ALA A 326 7.59 15.08 -3.47
N PRO A 327 6.83 14.04 -3.86
CA PRO A 327 5.60 14.25 -4.62
C PRO A 327 4.59 15.15 -3.90
N LEU A 328 4.42 14.99 -2.59
CA LEU A 328 3.48 15.79 -1.81
C LEU A 328 3.93 17.24 -1.67
N TYR A 329 5.16 17.49 -1.21
CA TYR A 329 5.61 18.87 -0.95
C TYR A 329 5.97 19.65 -2.20
N GLN A 330 6.25 19.00 -3.35
CA GLN A 330 6.48 19.70 -4.62
C GLN A 330 5.18 19.94 -5.38
N CYS A 331 4.24 18.99 -5.36
CA CYS A 331 2.99 19.14 -6.10
C CYS A 331 1.94 19.94 -5.34
N CYS A 332 2.01 19.93 -4.00
CA CYS A 332 1.08 20.54 -3.07
C CYS A 332 -0.40 20.28 -3.42
N ILE A 333 -0.72 19.01 -3.68
CA ILE A 333 -2.09 18.54 -3.85
C ILE A 333 -2.27 17.23 -3.07
N ILE A 334 -3.47 16.94 -2.59
CA ILE A 334 -3.84 15.71 -1.90
C ILE A 334 -5.34 15.46 -2.08
N ARG A 335 -5.75 14.19 -2.12
CA ARG A 335 -7.17 13.83 -2.13
C ARG A 335 -7.84 14.25 -0.82
N VAL A 336 -9.09 14.72 -0.91
CA VAL A 336 -9.88 15.02 0.28
C VAL A 336 -10.11 13.77 1.11
N SER A 337 -10.40 12.63 0.47
CA SER A 337 -10.56 11.34 1.16
C SER A 337 -9.31 10.94 1.96
N THR A 338 -8.12 11.05 1.36
CA THR A 338 -6.83 10.80 2.03
C THR A 338 -6.59 11.77 3.17
N TRP A 339 -6.81 13.08 2.96
CA TRP A 339 -6.64 14.11 3.99
C TRP A 339 -7.53 13.86 5.21
N ASN A 340 -8.80 13.53 4.99
CA ASN A 340 -9.77 13.22 6.04
C ASN A 340 -9.34 11.97 6.82
N ARG A 341 -8.95 10.91 6.11
CA ARG A 341 -8.45 9.66 6.71
C ARG A 341 -7.26 9.90 7.64
N LEU A 342 -6.25 10.63 7.16
CA LEU A 342 -5.05 10.96 7.94
C LEU A 342 -5.40 11.75 9.21
N ASN A 343 -6.37 12.66 9.14
CA ASN A 343 -6.83 13.41 10.30
C ASN A 343 -7.57 12.56 11.34
N TYR A 344 -8.27 11.50 10.93
CA TYR A 344 -8.89 10.55 11.87
C TYR A 344 -7.87 9.64 12.57
N LEU A 345 -6.70 9.45 11.96
CA LEU A 345 -5.65 8.55 12.43
C LEU A 345 -4.63 9.22 13.38
N LYS A 346 -4.75 10.53 13.63
CA LYS A 346 -3.84 11.27 14.53
C LYS A 346 -4.01 10.88 16.00
N ASN A 347 -3.19 11.47 16.89
CA ASN A 347 -3.28 11.29 18.35
C ASN A 347 -3.13 9.83 18.82
N GLY A 348 -2.25 9.05 18.18
CA GLY A 348 -1.97 7.65 18.55
C GLY A 348 -2.93 6.63 17.94
N VAL A 349 -3.95 7.07 17.20
CA VAL A 349 -4.94 6.16 16.60
C VAL A 349 -4.29 5.28 15.54
N LEU A 350 -3.37 5.81 14.72
CA LEU A 350 -2.65 5.03 13.70
C LEU A 350 -1.87 3.87 14.31
N LYS A 351 -1.00 4.15 15.30
CA LYS A 351 -0.28 3.11 16.04
C LYS A 351 -1.21 2.05 16.62
N SER A 352 -2.27 2.46 17.33
CA SER A 352 -3.23 1.54 17.94
C SER A 352 -3.95 0.69 16.90
N ALA A 353 -4.41 1.30 15.80
CA ALA A 353 -5.10 0.60 14.73
C ALA A 353 -4.19 -0.45 14.07
N LEU A 354 -2.94 -0.09 13.75
CA LEU A 354 -2.00 -1.03 13.13
C LEU A 354 -1.62 -2.16 14.08
N LYS A 355 -1.38 -1.88 15.37
CA LYS A 355 -1.10 -2.90 16.38
C LYS A 355 -2.26 -3.90 16.51
N THR A 356 -3.51 -3.42 16.51
CA THR A 356 -4.69 -4.28 16.52
C THR A 356 -4.83 -5.08 15.23
N ALA A 357 -4.63 -4.44 14.07
CA ALA A 357 -4.77 -5.09 12.77
C ALA A 357 -3.76 -6.22 12.55
N MET A 358 -2.56 -6.13 13.11
CA MET A 358 -1.54 -7.18 13.00
C MET A 358 -1.62 -8.24 14.11
N SER A 359 -2.48 -8.05 15.12
CA SER A 359 -2.48 -8.89 16.33
C SER A 359 -2.88 -10.35 16.09
N HIS A 360 -3.67 -10.61 15.05
CA HIS A 360 -4.14 -11.94 14.67
C HIS A 360 -3.21 -12.64 13.66
N ASP A 361 -2.21 -11.94 13.13
CA ASP A 361 -1.29 -12.54 12.17
C ASP A 361 -0.44 -13.64 12.86
N PRO A 362 -0.23 -14.81 12.23
CA PRO A 362 0.53 -15.91 12.82
C PRO A 362 1.95 -15.55 13.26
N ILE A 363 2.58 -14.52 12.67
CA ILE A 363 3.95 -14.08 13.04
C ILE A 363 3.94 -12.87 14.00
N SER A 364 2.81 -12.60 14.64
CA SER A 364 2.70 -11.58 15.69
C SER A 364 3.70 -11.85 16.84
N PRO A 365 4.45 -10.85 17.33
CA PRO A 365 4.41 -9.44 16.90
C PRO A 365 5.06 -9.19 15.53
N VAL A 366 4.36 -8.46 14.65
CA VAL A 366 4.85 -8.13 13.29
C VAL A 366 5.84 -6.96 13.29
N LEU A 367 5.57 -5.90 14.06
CA LEU A 367 6.47 -4.75 14.23
C LEU A 367 6.86 -4.60 15.71
N SER A 368 8.04 -4.03 15.93
CA SER A 368 8.47 -3.58 17.26
C SER A 368 7.78 -2.27 17.63
N ASP A 369 7.64 -1.99 18.94
CA ASP A 369 7.02 -0.74 19.42
C ASP A 369 7.70 0.54 18.87
N PRO A 370 9.05 0.63 18.70
CA PRO A 370 9.68 1.79 18.07
C PRO A 370 9.20 2.09 16.65
N HIS A 371 8.92 1.07 15.84
CA HIS A 371 8.36 1.29 14.49
C HIS A 371 6.91 1.79 14.55
N LEU A 372 6.15 1.34 15.53
CA LEU A 372 4.79 1.83 15.77
C LEU A 372 4.79 3.30 16.22
N ASP A 373 5.74 3.69 17.09
CA ASP A 373 5.91 5.10 17.50
C ASP A 373 6.35 6.00 16.34
N ALA A 374 7.26 5.51 15.48
CA ALA A 374 7.71 6.23 14.30
C ALA A 374 6.57 6.54 13.31
N LEU A 375 5.58 5.65 13.16
CA LEU A 375 4.41 5.88 12.31
C LEU A 375 3.60 7.10 12.73
N ASP A 376 3.36 7.27 14.04
CA ASP A 376 2.63 8.44 14.54
C ASP A 376 3.42 9.73 14.31
N GLN A 377 4.75 9.71 14.49
CA GLN A 377 5.61 10.87 14.20
C GLN A 377 5.58 11.24 12.71
N ARG A 378 5.70 10.25 11.83
CA ARG A 378 5.63 10.44 10.37
C ARG A 378 4.26 10.96 9.93
N LEU A 379 3.17 10.50 10.55
CA LEU A 379 1.84 11.04 10.29
C LEU A 379 1.77 12.55 10.61
N LEU A 380 2.34 12.99 11.73
CA LEU A 380 2.39 14.42 12.06
C LEU A 380 3.19 15.23 11.02
N SER A 381 4.30 14.70 10.52
CA SER A 381 5.09 15.32 9.44
C SER A 381 4.31 15.45 8.13
N ILE A 382 3.50 14.45 7.77
CA ILE A 382 2.58 14.54 6.61
C ILE A 382 1.56 15.65 6.83
N LEU A 383 0.87 15.66 7.98
CA LEU A 383 -0.14 16.68 8.29
C LEU A 383 0.45 18.09 8.27
N ALA A 384 1.66 18.27 8.79
CA ALA A 384 2.38 19.54 8.77
C ALA A 384 2.74 19.96 7.32
N THR A 385 3.14 19.02 6.47
CA THR A 385 3.45 19.28 5.06
C THR A 385 2.21 19.73 4.29
N VAL A 386 1.06 19.06 4.46
CA VAL A 386 -0.20 19.47 3.81
C VAL A 386 -0.66 20.84 4.32
N LYS A 387 -0.51 21.09 5.63
CA LYS A 387 -0.82 22.40 6.22
C LYS A 387 0.04 23.51 5.60
N GLN A 388 1.35 23.29 5.46
CA GLN A 388 2.25 24.24 4.81
C GLN A 388 1.80 24.53 3.36
N CYS A 389 1.46 23.49 2.59
CA CYS A 389 0.92 23.68 1.24
C CYS A 389 -0.37 24.49 1.26
N THR A 390 -1.28 24.20 2.21
CA THR A 390 -2.58 24.89 2.34
C THR A 390 -2.40 26.36 2.71
N ASP A 391 -1.48 26.67 3.63
CA ASP A 391 -1.16 28.04 4.04
C ASP A 391 -0.54 28.84 2.88
N GLN A 392 0.19 28.18 1.99
CA GLN A 392 0.86 28.80 0.85
C GLN A 392 -0.04 28.99 -0.38
N PHE A 393 -0.85 27.97 -0.73
CA PHE A 393 -1.59 27.92 -2.00
C PHE A 393 -3.12 27.99 -1.84
N GLY A 394 -3.62 27.92 -0.60
CA GLY A 394 -5.03 27.88 -0.29
C GLY A 394 -5.64 26.47 -0.37
N PRO A 395 -6.68 26.18 0.44
CA PRO A 395 -7.27 24.84 0.52
C PRO A 395 -7.90 24.39 -0.79
N ASP A 396 -8.50 25.29 -1.57
CA ASP A 396 -9.18 24.95 -2.84
C ASP A 396 -8.21 24.44 -3.92
N VAL A 397 -6.92 24.78 -3.81
CA VAL A 397 -5.88 24.30 -4.73
C VAL A 397 -5.29 22.98 -4.23
N VAL A 398 -5.09 22.86 -2.92
CA VAL A 398 -4.39 21.72 -2.31
C VAL A 398 -5.29 20.51 -2.14
N LEU A 399 -6.55 20.71 -1.74
CA LEU A 399 -7.50 19.65 -1.47
C LEU A 399 -8.30 19.33 -2.73
N VAL A 400 -7.93 18.24 -3.40
CA VAL A 400 -8.56 17.82 -4.66
C VAL A 400 -9.69 16.85 -4.35
N GLU A 401 -10.91 17.24 -4.73
CA GLU A 401 -12.10 16.42 -4.54
C GLU A 401 -12.07 15.19 -5.46
N ASP A 402 -12.16 14.01 -4.85
CA ASP A 402 -12.09 12.70 -5.51
C ASP A 402 -13.37 11.87 -5.32
N ARG A 403 -14.38 12.40 -4.62
CA ARG A 403 -15.64 11.73 -4.29
C ARG A 403 -16.79 12.10 -5.24
N MET A 404 -16.56 13.00 -6.21
CA MET A 404 -17.56 13.33 -7.21
C MET A 404 -17.72 12.16 -8.19
N THR A 405 -18.81 11.41 -8.03
CA THR A 405 -19.40 10.67 -9.14
C THR A 405 -19.77 11.70 -10.20
N LEU A 406 -19.17 11.62 -11.39
CA LEU A 406 -19.74 12.28 -12.55
C LEU A 406 -21.15 11.75 -12.70
N SER A 407 -22.15 12.57 -12.37
CA SER A 407 -23.57 12.22 -12.42
C SER A 407 -24.09 12.02 -13.85
N HIS A 408 -23.20 11.97 -14.85
CA HIS A 408 -23.51 11.66 -16.24
C HIS A 408 -22.31 10.96 -16.90
N LEU A 409 -22.29 9.63 -16.82
CA LEU A 409 -21.74 8.74 -17.84
C LEU A 409 -22.72 7.59 -18.03
#